data_AF-A0A842SSB1-F1
#
_entry.id   AF-A0A842SSB1-F1
#
_cell.length_a   1.000
_cell.length_b   1.000
_cell.length_c   1.000
_cell.angle_alpha   90.00
_cell.angle_beta   90.00
_cell.angle_gamma   90.00
#
_symmetry.space_group_name_H-M   'P 1'
#
loop_
_entity.id
_entity.type
_entity.pdbx_description
1 polymer ?
#
loop_
_entity_poly.entity_id
_entity_poly.type
_entity_poly.pdbx_seq_one_letter_code
_entity_poly.pdbx_strand_id
1 'polypeptide(L)'
;MRLDLLGNDRKRIRKSFQEVKKDISELNAKFSLFEEELQRVREQLQKEENVRRSFEEERKSSESQPILNPETLRLILKEAVAEGVGKALKELNTKESSVFSTQSQPETEQKIEEIPVREEQNIQQPEPIIKSQKLVADKLKEDLLKNYERNRKDIIKQQILSEVAKGDLTKISLRDVVVDQKKYCSKASFYRYMDELELQGLVQFKRRKGRDLVKAQTFEQNLDA
;
A
#
# COMPACT_ATOMS: atom_id res chain seq x y z
N MET A 1 40.59 -9.23 -63.03
CA MET A 1 40.11 -8.07 -62.25
C MET A 1 38.70 -8.22 -61.63
N ARG A 2 37.94 -9.31 -61.83
CA ARG A 2 36.60 -9.46 -61.19
C ARG A 2 36.57 -10.26 -59.86
N LEU A 3 37.69 -10.86 -59.44
CA LEU A 3 37.73 -11.68 -58.22
C LEU A 3 37.90 -10.87 -56.92
N ASP A 4 38.37 -9.61 -56.99
CA ASP A 4 38.64 -8.82 -55.79
C ASP A 4 37.39 -8.18 -55.16
N LEU A 5 36.28 -8.07 -55.90
CA LEU A 5 35.03 -7.48 -55.40
C LEU A 5 34.35 -8.38 -54.34
N LEU A 6 34.44 -9.71 -54.49
CA LEU A 6 33.83 -10.66 -53.56
C LEU A 6 34.52 -10.70 -52.18
N GLY A 7 35.80 -10.31 -52.11
CA GLY A 7 36.57 -10.32 -50.86
C GLY A 7 36.09 -9.26 -49.86
N ASN A 8 35.64 -8.11 -50.36
CA ASN A 8 35.22 -6.99 -49.51
C ASN A 8 33.85 -7.24 -48.85
N ASP A 9 32.91 -7.83 -49.58
CA ASP A 9 31.58 -8.13 -49.03
C ASP A 9 31.66 -9.19 -47.93
N ARG A 10 32.49 -10.22 -48.10
CA ARG A 10 32.71 -11.24 -47.06
C ARG A 10 33.27 -10.65 -45.76
N LYS A 11 34.17 -9.67 -45.85
CA LYS A 11 34.71 -8.97 -44.67
C LYS A 11 33.65 -8.12 -43.98
N ARG A 12 32.82 -7.39 -44.74
CA ARG A 12 31.72 -6.57 -44.20
C ARG A 12 30.68 -7.43 -43.48
N ILE A 13 30.25 -8.52 -44.12
CA ILE A 13 29.29 -9.48 -43.53
C ILE A 13 29.85 -10.08 -42.24
N ARG A 14 31.13 -10.48 -42.22
CA ARG A 14 31.74 -11.03 -41.01
C ARG A 14 31.77 -10.02 -39.86
N LYS A 15 32.04 -8.75 -40.15
CA LYS A 15 32.04 -7.67 -39.14
C LYS A 15 30.63 -7.44 -38.58
N SER A 16 29.62 -7.36 -39.44
CA SER A 16 28.24 -7.17 -38.98
C SER A 16 27.75 -8.35 -38.12
N PHE A 17 28.09 -9.59 -38.48
CA PHE A 17 27.78 -10.75 -37.63
C PHE A 17 28.48 -10.72 -36.28
N GLN A 18 29.71 -10.21 -36.20
CA GLN A 18 30.42 -10.06 -34.93
C GLN A 18 29.79 -8.99 -34.03
N GLU A 19 29.35 -7.87 -34.62
CA GLU A 19 28.62 -6.82 -33.90
C GLU A 19 27.29 -7.34 -33.36
N VAL A 20 26.47 -8.01 -34.20
CA VAL A 20 25.21 -8.63 -33.74
C VAL A 20 25.45 -9.67 -32.65
N LYS A 21 26.50 -10.49 -32.76
CA LYS A 21 26.85 -11.46 -31.72
C LYS A 21 27.21 -10.79 -30.40
N LYS A 22 27.92 -9.66 -30.45
CA LYS A 22 28.26 -8.86 -29.27
C LYS A 22 26.99 -8.29 -28.62
N ASP A 23 26.09 -7.70 -29.42
CA ASP A 23 24.85 -7.13 -28.92
C ASP A 23 23.95 -8.19 -28.26
N ILE A 24 23.84 -9.38 -28.86
CA ILE A 24 23.11 -10.52 -28.27
C ILE A 24 23.75 -10.93 -26.94
N SER A 25 25.09 -10.96 -26.86
CA SER A 25 25.79 -11.28 -25.62
C SER A 25 25.55 -10.24 -24.53
N GLU A 26 25.56 -8.95 -24.88
CA GLU A 26 25.26 -7.86 -23.95
C GLU A 26 23.80 -7.90 -23.48
N LEU A 27 22.87 -8.22 -24.39
CA LEU A 27 21.45 -8.36 -24.06
C LEU A 27 21.20 -9.52 -23.10
N ASN A 28 21.82 -10.68 -23.34
CA ASN A 28 21.71 -11.84 -22.46
C ASN A 28 22.30 -11.56 -21.07
N ALA A 29 23.41 -10.82 -20.98
CA ALA A 29 23.97 -10.40 -19.70
C ALA A 29 23.01 -9.48 -18.93
N LYS A 30 22.37 -8.53 -19.61
CA LYS A 30 21.34 -7.67 -19.01
C LYS A 30 20.13 -8.48 -18.54
N PHE A 31 19.71 -9.47 -19.31
CA PHE A 31 18.59 -10.35 -18.95
C PHE A 31 18.90 -11.14 -17.68
N SER A 32 20.13 -11.68 -17.56
CA SER A 32 20.59 -12.36 -16.34
C SER A 32 20.56 -11.45 -15.11
N LEU A 33 21.02 -10.20 -15.23
CA LEU A 33 20.95 -9.23 -14.13
C LEU A 33 19.52 -8.92 -13.71
N PHE A 34 18.60 -8.82 -14.68
CA PHE A 34 17.19 -8.58 -14.42
C PHE A 34 16.52 -9.76 -13.72
N GLU A 35 16.86 -11.00 -14.09
CA GLU A 35 16.39 -12.21 -13.40
C GLU A 35 16.85 -12.25 -11.94
N GLU A 36 18.11 -11.88 -11.67
CA GLU A 36 18.62 -11.77 -10.30
C GLU A 36 17.89 -10.69 -9.49
N GLU A 37 17.59 -9.54 -10.10
CA GLU A 37 16.84 -8.46 -9.44
C GLU A 37 15.41 -8.88 -9.11
N LEU A 38 14.70 -9.53 -10.05
CA LEU A 38 13.38 -10.09 -9.80
C LEU A 38 13.39 -11.12 -8.67
N GLN A 39 14.42 -11.95 -8.60
CA GLN A 39 14.57 -12.92 -7.52
C GLN A 39 14.74 -12.23 -6.16
N ARG A 40 15.55 -11.17 -6.07
CA ARG A 40 15.70 -10.37 -4.84
C ARG A 40 14.39 -9.73 -4.39
N VAL A 41 13.60 -9.19 -5.32
CA VAL A 41 12.30 -8.58 -5.00
C VAL A 41 11.31 -9.63 -4.47
N ARG A 42 11.29 -10.84 -5.05
CA ARG A 42 10.47 -11.95 -4.55
C ARG A 42 10.86 -12.36 -3.14
N GLU A 43 12.16 -12.45 -2.85
CA GLU A 43 12.64 -12.77 -1.50
C GLU A 43 12.30 -11.68 -0.48
N GLN A 44 12.32 -10.41 -0.87
CA GLN A 44 11.88 -9.30 -0.01
C GLN A 44 10.39 -9.39 0.31
N LEU A 45 9.54 -9.60 -0.70
CA LEU A 45 8.09 -9.78 -0.49
C LEU A 45 7.80 -10.97 0.43
N GLN A 46 8.51 -12.09 0.26
CA GLN A 46 8.34 -13.25 1.11
C GLN A 46 8.76 -12.97 2.57
N LYS A 47 9.83 -12.19 2.78
CA LYS A 47 10.25 -11.75 4.12
C LYS A 47 9.20 -10.84 4.76
N GLU A 48 8.66 -9.88 4.02
CA GLU A 48 7.59 -9.00 4.52
C GLU A 48 6.32 -9.78 4.85
N GLU A 49 5.94 -10.77 4.04
CA GLU A 49 4.78 -11.61 4.30
C GLU A 49 4.98 -12.46 5.57
N ASN A 50 6.18 -13.00 5.78
CA ASN A 50 6.51 -13.74 7.00
C ASN A 50 6.43 -12.85 8.25
N VAL A 51 6.95 -11.61 8.18
CA VAL A 51 6.83 -10.63 9.27
C VAL A 51 5.37 -10.27 9.54
N ARG A 52 4.56 -10.11 8.49
CA ARG A 52 3.13 -9.85 8.64
C ARG A 52 2.41 -11.03 9.32
N ARG A 53 2.72 -12.27 8.94
CA ARG A 53 2.16 -13.46 9.57
C ARG A 53 2.54 -13.55 11.05
N SER A 54 3.79 -13.27 11.41
CA SER A 54 4.20 -13.28 12.83
C SER A 54 3.42 -12.24 13.65
N PHE A 55 3.18 -11.04 13.12
CA PHE A 55 2.34 -10.04 13.79
C PHE A 55 0.87 -10.46 13.92
N GLU A 56 0.32 -11.15 12.93
CA GLU A 56 -1.05 -11.68 13.00
C GLU A 56 -1.17 -12.80 14.03
N GLU A 57 -0.15 -13.64 14.19
CA GLU A 57 -0.07 -14.67 15.24
C GLU A 57 0.05 -14.06 16.65
N GLU A 58 0.88 -13.03 16.82
CA GLU A 58 0.98 -12.28 18.09
C GLU A 58 -0.37 -11.61 18.45
N ARG A 59 -1.07 -11.04 17.47
CA ARG A 59 -2.43 -10.49 17.68
C ARG A 59 -3.43 -11.56 18.12
N LYS A 60 -3.45 -12.72 17.46
CA LYS A 60 -4.34 -13.82 17.85
C LYS A 60 -4.02 -14.35 19.26
N SER A 61 -2.75 -14.37 19.64
CA SER A 61 -2.34 -14.80 20.99
C SER A 61 -2.80 -13.81 22.06
N SER A 62 -2.75 -12.50 21.80
CA SER A 62 -3.22 -11.47 22.74
C SER A 62 -4.75 -11.35 22.79
N GLU A 63 -5.45 -11.60 21.69
CA GLU A 63 -6.91 -11.57 21.60
C GLU A 63 -7.58 -12.80 22.26
N SER A 64 -6.81 -13.85 22.54
CA SER A 64 -7.26 -15.02 23.31
C SER A 64 -7.29 -14.80 24.84
N GLN A 65 -6.83 -13.64 25.33
CA GLN A 65 -7.21 -13.22 26.68
C GLN A 65 -8.71 -12.93 26.66
N PRO A 66 -9.53 -13.67 27.43
CA PRO A 66 -10.96 -13.42 27.44
C PRO A 66 -11.16 -11.96 27.83
N ILE A 67 -11.70 -11.17 26.90
CA ILE A 67 -12.17 -9.83 27.20
C ILE A 67 -13.14 -10.04 28.35
N LEU A 68 -12.72 -9.69 29.58
CA LEU A 68 -13.58 -9.88 30.74
C LEU A 68 -14.88 -9.17 30.42
N ASN A 69 -15.96 -9.93 30.40
CA ASN A 69 -17.29 -9.40 30.17
C ASN A 69 -17.47 -8.22 31.14
N PRO A 70 -17.99 -7.06 30.70
CA PRO A 70 -18.22 -5.91 31.57
C PRO A 70 -18.99 -6.27 32.85
N GLU A 71 -19.84 -7.30 32.82
CA GLU A 71 -20.49 -7.84 34.01
C GLU A 71 -19.50 -8.53 34.98
N THR A 72 -18.54 -9.29 34.47
CA THR A 72 -17.47 -9.90 35.27
C THR A 72 -16.56 -8.83 35.88
N LEU A 73 -16.21 -7.79 35.13
CA LEU A 73 -15.45 -6.63 35.66
C LEU A 73 -16.22 -5.90 36.77
N ARG A 74 -17.54 -5.73 36.62
CA ARG A 74 -18.40 -5.17 37.67
C ARG A 74 -18.43 -6.05 38.92
N LEU A 75 -18.45 -7.38 38.74
CA LEU A 75 -18.43 -8.33 39.86
C LEU A 75 -17.12 -8.21 40.65
N ILE A 76 -15.98 -8.23 39.94
CA ILE A 76 -14.65 -8.10 40.54
C ILE A 76 -14.49 -6.73 41.23
N LEU A 77 -14.97 -5.64 40.63
CA LEU A 77 -14.98 -4.32 41.27
C LEU A 77 -15.84 -4.28 42.53
N LYS A 78 -17.03 -4.89 42.51
CA LYS A 78 -17.89 -4.97 43.70
C LYS A 78 -17.24 -5.79 44.82
N GLU A 79 -16.58 -6.88 44.47
CA GLU A 79 -15.89 -7.75 45.42
C GLU A 79 -14.67 -7.07 46.02
N ALA A 80 -13.82 -6.43 45.21
CA ALA A 80 -12.68 -5.65 45.67
C ALA A 80 -13.08 -4.45 46.55
N VAL A 81 -14.18 -3.77 46.19
CA VAL A 81 -14.74 -2.68 47.02
C VAL A 81 -15.31 -3.22 48.32
N ALA A 82 -16.00 -4.36 48.30
CA ALA A 82 -16.53 -4.99 49.51
C ALA A 82 -15.40 -5.43 50.47
N GLU A 83 -14.31 -5.99 49.96
CA GLU A 83 -13.14 -6.36 50.76
C GLU A 83 -12.37 -5.15 51.29
N GLY A 84 -12.18 -4.12 50.47
CA GLY A 84 -11.51 -2.87 50.87
C GLY A 84 -12.30 -2.08 51.90
N VAL A 85 -13.61 -1.91 51.68
CA VAL A 85 -14.52 -1.21 52.60
C VAL A 85 -14.71 -2.02 53.89
N GLY A 86 -14.76 -3.35 53.81
CA GLY A 86 -14.85 -4.23 54.99
C GLY A 86 -13.61 -4.19 55.89
N LYS A 87 -12.40 -4.09 55.31
CA LYS A 87 -11.15 -3.89 56.07
C LYS A 87 -11.09 -2.49 56.70
N ALA A 88 -11.45 -1.44 55.95
CA ALA A 88 -11.48 -0.07 56.47
C ALA A 88 -12.51 0.12 57.61
N LEU A 89 -13.70 -0.50 57.51
CA LEU A 89 -14.72 -0.45 58.57
C LEU A 89 -14.33 -1.25 59.82
N LYS A 90 -13.60 -2.36 59.68
CA LYS A 90 -13.05 -3.10 60.84
C LYS A 90 -11.97 -2.30 61.57
N GLU A 91 -11.12 -1.56 60.86
CA GLU A 91 -10.10 -0.71 61.49
C GLU A 91 -10.71 0.52 62.17
N LEU A 92 -11.83 1.05 61.68
CA LEU A 92 -12.54 2.17 62.31
C LEU A 92 -13.29 1.77 63.58
N ASN A 93 -13.84 0.54 63.66
CA ASN A 93 -14.59 0.09 64.85
C ASN A 93 -13.69 -0.35 66.03
N THR A 94 -12.39 -0.59 65.78
CA THR A 94 -11.40 -0.85 66.85
C THR A 94 -10.73 0.41 67.41
N LYS A 95 -11.01 1.60 66.86
CA LYS A 95 -10.36 2.87 67.27
C LYS A 95 -11.25 3.80 68.11
N GLU A 96 -12.48 3.42 68.43
CA GLU A 96 -13.38 4.26 69.25
C GLU A 96 -13.21 4.12 70.78
N SER A 97 -12.26 3.32 71.28
CA SER A 97 -12.06 3.15 72.73
C SER A 97 -10.72 3.64 73.30
N SER A 98 -9.93 4.43 72.58
CA SER A 98 -8.76 5.09 73.21
C SER A 98 -8.57 6.53 72.71
N VAL A 99 -9.34 7.43 73.32
CA VAL A 99 -8.99 8.84 73.38
C VAL A 99 -7.86 9.02 74.41
N PHE A 100 -6.96 9.96 74.11
CA PHE A 100 -6.00 10.63 74.99
C PHE A 100 -4.54 10.13 74.98
N SER A 101 -3.71 10.77 74.16
CA SER A 101 -2.65 11.67 74.67
C SER A 101 -1.99 12.45 73.54
N THR A 102 -1.88 13.75 73.80
CA THR A 102 -1.22 14.81 73.06
C THR A 102 0.26 14.53 72.90
N GLN A 103 0.80 14.59 71.67
CA GLN A 103 2.18 15.04 71.47
C GLN A 103 2.40 15.59 70.07
N SER A 104 2.83 16.84 70.07
CA SER A 104 3.22 17.66 68.93
C SER A 104 4.54 17.18 68.31
N GLN A 105 4.77 17.62 67.05
CA GLN A 105 5.99 17.57 66.23
C GLN A 105 6.12 16.39 65.24
N PRO A 106 6.94 16.54 64.17
CA PRO A 106 7.12 17.69 63.30
C PRO A 106 6.80 17.33 61.83
N GLU A 107 6.55 18.37 61.03
CA GLU A 107 6.40 18.28 59.58
C GLU A 107 7.67 17.65 58.99
N THR A 108 7.51 16.50 58.34
CA THR A 108 8.60 15.93 57.54
C THR A 108 8.46 16.54 56.15
N GLU A 109 9.17 17.66 55.96
CA GLU A 109 9.48 18.20 54.65
C GLU A 109 10.14 17.08 53.84
N GLN A 110 9.37 16.46 52.94
CA GLN A 110 9.93 15.67 51.86
C GLN A 110 10.60 16.64 50.90
N LYS A 111 11.90 16.79 51.14
CA LYS A 111 12.94 17.15 50.20
C LYS A 111 12.57 16.70 48.78
N ILE A 112 11.95 17.61 48.04
CA ILE A 112 11.89 17.57 46.58
C ILE A 112 13.35 17.72 46.16
N GLU A 113 13.92 16.64 45.61
CA GLU A 113 15.20 16.72 44.93
C GLU A 113 15.08 17.80 43.85
N GLU A 114 15.78 18.90 44.07
CA GLU A 114 16.02 19.92 43.06
C GLU A 114 16.64 19.22 41.85
N ILE A 115 15.80 18.98 40.84
CA ILE A 115 16.27 18.74 39.50
C ILE A 115 17.14 19.96 39.18
N PRO A 116 18.42 19.79 38.84
CA PRO A 116 19.29 20.91 38.51
C PRO A 116 18.62 21.66 37.36
N VAL A 117 18.17 22.87 37.67
CA VAL A 117 17.82 23.90 36.69
C VAL A 117 19.09 24.14 35.91
N ARG A 118 19.26 23.35 34.84
CA ARG A 118 20.24 23.59 33.81
C ARG A 118 19.98 24.99 33.32
N GLU A 119 20.94 25.84 33.60
CA GLU A 119 21.10 27.17 33.02
C GLU A 119 20.56 27.15 31.59
N GLU A 120 19.64 28.07 31.33
CA GLU A 120 19.15 28.41 30.01
C GLU A 120 20.35 28.87 29.17
N GLN A 121 21.12 27.90 28.68
CA GLN A 121 22.03 28.09 27.58
C GLN A 121 21.14 28.36 26.39
N ASN A 122 20.91 29.65 26.14
CA ASN A 122 20.66 30.31 24.87
C ASN A 122 20.75 29.32 23.68
N ILE A 123 19.69 28.52 23.51
CA ILE A 123 19.55 27.62 22.37
C ILE A 123 19.21 28.57 21.23
N GLN A 124 20.25 29.01 20.52
CA GLN A 124 20.11 29.53 19.17
C GLN A 124 19.18 28.58 18.43
N GLN A 125 17.98 29.06 18.14
CA GLN A 125 16.98 28.33 17.37
C GLN A 125 17.68 27.80 16.12
N PRO A 126 17.77 26.47 15.92
CA PRO A 126 18.31 25.94 14.68
C PRO A 126 17.40 26.43 13.56
N GLU A 127 17.96 27.24 12.65
CA GLU A 127 17.26 27.70 11.47
C GLU A 127 16.61 26.51 10.74
N PRO A 128 15.39 26.68 10.20
CA PRO A 128 14.57 25.57 9.77
C PRO A 128 15.19 24.84 8.57
N ILE A 129 15.72 23.65 8.82
CA ILE A 129 16.18 22.64 7.83
C ILE A 129 15.00 22.09 6.97
N ILE A 130 13.81 22.69 7.05
CA ILE A 130 12.55 22.20 6.45
C ILE A 130 12.49 22.43 4.92
N LYS A 131 13.35 23.29 4.35
CA LYS A 131 13.28 23.64 2.92
C LYS A 131 13.73 22.52 1.98
N SER A 132 14.58 21.59 2.41
CA SER A 132 15.12 20.53 1.55
C SER A 132 14.16 19.36 1.34
N GLN A 133 13.30 19.03 2.32
CA GLN A 133 12.36 17.90 2.21
C GLN A 133 11.19 18.19 1.25
N LYS A 134 10.78 19.46 1.15
CA LYS A 134 9.67 19.86 0.25
C LYS A 134 10.03 19.66 -1.23
N LEU A 135 11.27 19.94 -1.61
CA LEU A 135 11.73 19.79 -3.01
C LEU A 135 11.77 18.32 -3.47
N VAL A 136 12.06 17.38 -2.56
CA VAL A 136 12.05 15.95 -2.89
C VAL A 136 10.62 15.45 -3.08
N ALA A 137 9.69 15.88 -2.22
CA ALA A 137 8.28 15.51 -2.33
C ALA A 137 7.63 16.00 -3.63
N ASP A 138 7.97 17.22 -4.07
CA ASP A 138 7.43 17.77 -5.31
C ASP A 138 7.96 17.05 -6.56
N LYS A 139 9.24 16.64 -6.57
CA LYS A 139 9.81 15.80 -7.65
C LYS A 139 9.15 14.43 -7.74
N LEU A 140 8.93 13.77 -6.60
CA LEU A 140 8.25 12.46 -6.57
C LEU A 140 6.81 12.56 -7.09
N LYS A 141 6.08 13.63 -6.74
CA LYS A 141 4.74 13.88 -7.28
C LYS A 141 4.76 14.09 -8.79
N GLU A 142 5.74 14.83 -9.30
CA GLU A 142 5.90 15.05 -10.74
C GLU A 142 6.16 13.75 -11.50
N ASP A 143 7.05 12.89 -10.97
CA ASP A 143 7.35 11.59 -11.58
C ASP A 143 6.15 10.64 -11.56
N LEU A 144 5.38 10.64 -10.47
CA LEU A 144 4.12 9.88 -10.38
C LEU A 144 3.08 10.37 -11.39
N LEU A 145 2.93 11.68 -11.54
CA LEU A 145 2.01 12.28 -12.52
C LEU A 145 2.44 11.96 -13.96
N LYS A 146 3.73 12.03 -14.28
CA LYS A 146 4.26 11.66 -15.61
C LYS A 146 4.03 10.18 -15.92
N ASN A 147 4.25 9.29 -14.96
CA ASN A 147 3.99 7.87 -15.13
C ASN A 147 2.49 7.58 -15.30
N TYR A 148 1.65 8.30 -14.57
CA TYR A 148 0.21 8.22 -14.74
C TYR A 148 -0.23 8.68 -16.14
N GLU A 149 0.31 9.78 -16.66
CA GLU A 149 -0.01 10.27 -18.01
C GLU A 149 0.43 9.29 -19.11
N ARG A 150 1.60 8.67 -18.96
CA ARG A 150 2.10 7.64 -19.89
C ARG A 150 1.17 6.43 -19.95
N ASN A 151 0.68 5.98 -18.80
CA ASN A 151 -0.17 4.80 -18.69
C ASN A 151 -1.68 5.13 -18.71
N ARG A 152 -2.04 6.41 -18.86
CA ARG A 152 -3.42 6.88 -18.75
C ARG A 152 -4.36 6.15 -19.70
N LYS A 153 -3.89 5.89 -20.92
CA LYS A 153 -4.64 5.15 -21.95
C LYS A 153 -5.06 3.76 -21.46
N ASP A 154 -4.12 3.00 -20.92
CA ASP A 154 -4.37 1.62 -20.49
C ASP A 154 -5.22 1.57 -19.22
N ILE A 155 -5.01 2.52 -18.31
CA ILE A 155 -5.87 2.70 -17.12
C ILE A 155 -7.32 2.94 -17.54
N ILE A 156 -7.57 3.82 -18.53
CA ILE A 156 -8.93 4.09 -19.03
C ILE A 156 -9.53 2.84 -19.67
N LYS A 157 -8.75 2.09 -20.47
CA LYS A 157 -9.21 0.82 -21.06
C LYS A 157 -9.62 -0.20 -19.99
N GLN A 158 -8.81 -0.36 -18.95
CA GLN A 158 -9.12 -1.25 -17.82
C GLN A 158 -10.40 -0.82 -17.10
N GLN A 159 -10.62 0.48 -16.94
CA GLN A 159 -11.87 1.00 -16.36
C GLN A 159 -13.08 0.72 -17.25
N ILE A 160 -12.95 0.85 -18.58
CA ILE A 160 -13.99 0.46 -19.53
C ILE A 160 -14.31 -1.03 -19.37
N LEU A 161 -13.29 -1.90 -19.35
CA LEU A 161 -13.46 -3.34 -19.16
C LEU A 161 -14.13 -3.68 -17.82
N SER A 162 -13.76 -2.97 -16.74
CA SER A 162 -14.36 -3.14 -15.42
C SER A 162 -15.84 -2.78 -15.41
N GLU A 163 -16.26 -1.74 -16.14
CA GLU A 163 -17.69 -1.40 -16.27
C GLU A 163 -18.44 -2.39 -17.15
N VAL A 164 -17.82 -2.91 -18.21
CA VAL A 164 -18.42 -3.97 -19.04
C VAL A 164 -18.56 -5.28 -18.26
N ALA A 165 -17.62 -5.61 -17.37
CA ALA A 165 -17.68 -6.81 -16.54
C ALA A 165 -18.85 -6.77 -15.52
N LYS A 166 -19.31 -5.58 -15.13
CA LYS A 166 -20.45 -5.44 -14.19
C LYS A 166 -21.80 -5.80 -14.83
N GLY A 167 -21.92 -5.76 -16.15
CA GLY A 167 -23.15 -6.16 -16.82
C GLY A 167 -23.23 -5.81 -18.31
N ASP A 168 -24.26 -6.33 -18.97
CA ASP A 168 -24.55 -6.10 -20.38
C ASP A 168 -25.01 -4.65 -20.62
N LEU A 169 -24.05 -3.74 -20.82
CA LEU A 169 -24.31 -2.34 -21.13
C LEU A 169 -24.36 -2.10 -22.65
N THR A 170 -25.21 -1.15 -23.07
CA THR A 170 -25.16 -0.66 -24.45
C THR A 170 -23.97 0.28 -24.63
N LYS A 171 -23.44 0.39 -25.86
CA LYS A 171 -22.32 1.30 -26.17
C LYS A 171 -22.61 2.75 -25.74
N ILE A 172 -23.87 3.18 -25.82
CA ILE A 172 -24.33 4.51 -25.40
C ILE A 172 -24.30 4.64 -23.87
N SER A 173 -24.88 3.69 -23.14
CA SER A 173 -24.89 3.73 -21.68
C SER A 173 -23.48 3.66 -21.09
N LEU A 174 -22.60 2.86 -21.68
CA LEU A 174 -21.21 2.76 -21.26
C LEU A 174 -20.46 4.08 -21.47
N ARG A 175 -20.71 4.78 -22.59
CA ARG A 175 -20.18 6.13 -22.83
C ARG A 175 -20.65 7.08 -21.73
N ASP A 176 -21.94 7.08 -21.41
CA ASP A 176 -22.51 8.02 -20.42
C ASP A 176 -21.85 7.83 -19.04
N VAL A 177 -21.59 6.58 -18.65
CA VAL A 177 -20.89 6.27 -17.40
C VAL A 177 -19.42 6.72 -17.46
N VAL A 178 -18.68 6.34 -18.50
CA VAL A 178 -17.22 6.56 -18.56
C VAL A 178 -16.84 8.02 -18.85
N VAL A 179 -17.59 8.67 -19.75
CA VAL A 179 -17.32 10.02 -20.26
C VAL A 179 -18.06 11.07 -19.44
N ASP A 180 -19.38 10.92 -19.27
CA ASP A 180 -20.19 12.01 -18.71
C ASP A 180 -20.20 11.97 -17.18
N GLN A 181 -20.37 10.80 -16.57
CA GLN A 181 -20.39 10.64 -15.12
C GLN A 181 -18.98 10.65 -14.52
N LYS A 182 -18.08 9.79 -15.02
CA LYS A 182 -16.74 9.60 -14.45
C LYS A 182 -15.65 10.49 -15.04
N LYS A 183 -15.90 11.11 -16.21
CA LYS A 183 -14.97 12.03 -16.88
C LYS A 183 -13.56 11.46 -17.08
N TYR A 184 -13.44 10.16 -17.34
CA TYR A 184 -12.13 9.52 -17.53
C TYR A 184 -11.46 9.93 -18.84
N CYS A 185 -12.23 10.14 -19.91
CA CYS A 185 -11.73 10.54 -21.22
C CYS A 185 -12.76 11.38 -22.00
N SER A 186 -12.33 11.95 -23.14
CA SER A 186 -13.24 12.62 -24.06
C SER A 186 -14.07 11.60 -24.86
N LYS A 187 -15.22 12.04 -25.39
CA LYS A 187 -16.09 11.21 -26.23
C LYS A 187 -15.35 10.59 -27.43
N ALA A 188 -14.47 11.35 -28.10
CA ALA A 188 -13.68 10.85 -29.22
C ALA A 188 -12.68 9.76 -28.79
N SER A 189 -11.98 9.96 -27.68
CA SER A 189 -11.05 8.96 -27.14
C SER A 189 -11.76 7.69 -26.72
N PHE A 190 -12.95 7.79 -26.12
CA PHE A 190 -13.77 6.65 -25.76
C PHE A 190 -14.05 5.72 -26.95
N TYR A 191 -14.51 6.26 -28.08
CA TYR A 191 -14.79 5.44 -29.27
C TYR A 191 -13.53 4.79 -29.82
N ARG A 192 -12.41 5.52 -29.89
CA ARG A 192 -11.13 4.95 -30.32
C ARG A 192 -10.68 3.80 -29.41
N TYR A 193 -10.83 3.93 -28.09
CA TYR A 193 -10.48 2.87 -27.15
C TYR A 193 -11.40 1.66 -27.27
N MET A 194 -12.69 1.86 -27.52
CA MET A 194 -13.63 0.76 -27.77
C MET A 194 -13.24 -0.03 -29.03
N ASP A 195 -12.90 0.66 -30.12
CA ASP A 195 -12.49 0.01 -31.38
C ASP A 195 -11.16 -0.75 -31.19
N GLU A 196 -10.22 -0.20 -30.40
CA GLU A 196 -8.99 -0.92 -30.05
C GLU A 196 -9.25 -2.16 -29.17
N LEU A 197 -10.18 -2.09 -28.22
CA LEU A 197 -10.54 -3.23 -27.36
C LEU A 197 -11.26 -4.34 -28.14
N GLU A 198 -12.07 -3.97 -29.13
CA GLU A 198 -12.70 -4.90 -30.08
C GLU A 198 -11.64 -5.58 -30.94
N LEU A 199 -10.70 -4.81 -31.50
CA LEU A 199 -9.59 -5.36 -32.28
C LEU A 199 -8.72 -6.33 -31.48
N GLN A 200 -8.58 -6.09 -30.17
CA GLN A 200 -7.86 -6.96 -29.25
C GLN A 200 -8.65 -8.21 -28.83
N GLY A 201 -9.93 -8.33 -29.21
CA GLY A 201 -10.78 -9.44 -28.79
C GLY A 201 -11.06 -9.44 -27.28
N LEU A 202 -11.01 -8.28 -26.63
CA LEU A 202 -11.37 -8.15 -25.21
C LEU A 202 -12.85 -7.84 -25.03
N VAL A 203 -13.47 -7.27 -26.07
CA VAL A 203 -14.86 -6.86 -26.09
C VAL A 203 -15.51 -7.34 -27.38
N GLN A 204 -16.74 -7.85 -27.28
CA GLN A 204 -17.57 -8.21 -28.44
C GLN A 204 -18.87 -7.43 -28.45
N PHE A 205 -19.29 -6.99 -29.64
CA PHE A 205 -20.57 -6.33 -29.84
C PHE A 205 -21.63 -7.32 -30.34
N LYS A 206 -22.73 -7.45 -29.59
CA LYS A 206 -23.87 -8.27 -29.99
C LYS A 206 -25.09 -7.39 -30.23
N ARG A 207 -25.63 -7.44 -31.44
CA ARG A 207 -26.85 -6.70 -31.79
C ARG A 207 -28.07 -7.38 -31.17
N ARG A 208 -28.79 -6.70 -30.29
CA ARG A 208 -30.09 -7.14 -29.73
C ARG A 208 -31.11 -6.02 -29.87
N LYS A 209 -32.26 -6.33 -30.49
CA LYS A 209 -33.38 -5.37 -30.67
C LYS A 209 -32.93 -4.02 -31.27
N GLY A 210 -32.04 -4.06 -32.26
CA GLY A 210 -31.52 -2.86 -32.94
C GLY A 210 -30.47 -2.07 -32.15
N ARG A 211 -30.05 -2.52 -30.96
CA ARG A 211 -29.01 -1.89 -30.15
C ARG A 211 -27.78 -2.79 -30.01
N ASP A 212 -26.60 -2.17 -29.99
CA ASP A 212 -25.34 -2.87 -29.80
C ASP A 212 -25.05 -3.01 -28.30
N LEU A 213 -25.11 -4.25 -27.83
CA LEU A 213 -24.72 -4.62 -26.47
C LEU A 213 -23.24 -4.98 -26.46
N VAL A 214 -22.56 -4.49 -25.44
CA VAL A 214 -21.14 -4.72 -25.20
C VAL A 214 -21.01 -5.87 -24.21
N LYS A 215 -20.28 -6.93 -24.59
CA LYS A 215 -19.95 -8.05 -23.69
C LYS A 215 -18.44 -8.17 -23.56
N ALA A 216 -17.96 -8.40 -22.35
CA ALA A 216 -16.57 -8.78 -22.13
C ALA A 216 -16.36 -10.20 -22.67
N GLN A 217 -15.26 -10.40 -23.39
CA GLN A 217 -14.88 -11.74 -23.83
C GLN A 217 -14.26 -12.47 -22.64
N THR A 218 -15.02 -13.38 -22.03
CA THR A 218 -14.48 -14.31 -21.04
C THR A 218 -13.65 -15.37 -21.76
N PHE A 219 -12.38 -15.51 -21.39
CA PHE A 219 -11.43 -16.46 -21.99
C PHE A 219 -11.76 -17.94 -21.72
N GLU A 220 -12.86 -18.24 -21.02
CA GLU A 220 -13.21 -19.59 -20.56
C GLU A 220 -13.69 -20.54 -21.68
N GLN A 221 -13.87 -20.08 -22.92
CA GLN A 221 -14.49 -20.90 -23.99
C GLN A 221 -13.52 -21.44 -25.07
N ASN A 222 -12.20 -21.27 -24.92
CA ASN A 222 -11.22 -21.74 -25.92
C ASN A 222 -10.34 -22.92 -25.48
N LEU A 223 -10.72 -23.66 -24.43
CA LEU A 223 -9.94 -24.82 -23.95
C LEU A 223 -10.42 -26.18 -24.47
N ASP A 224 -11.53 -26.24 -25.23
CA ASP A 224 -12.14 -27.50 -25.72
C ASP A 224 -12.13 -27.64 -27.26
N ALA A 225 -11.24 -26.93 -27.98
CA ALA A 225 -11.06 -27.06 -29.43
C ALA A 225 -9.61 -27.34 -29.80
#